data_AF-A0A957EFI2-F1
#
_entry.id   AF-A0A957EFI2-F1
#
_cell.length_a   1.000
_cell.length_b   1.000
_cell.length_c   1.000
_cell.angle_alpha   90.00
_cell.angle_beta   90.00
_cell.angle_gamma   90.00
#
_symmetry.space_group_name_H-M   'P 1'
#
loop_
_entity.id
_entity.type
_entity.pdbx_description
1 polymer ?
#
loop_
_entity_poly.entity_id
_entity_poly.type
_entity_poly.pdbx_seq_one_letter_code
_entity_poly.pdbx_strand_id
1 'polypeptide(L)'
;MSHPLSAEELVKHVQALAQGVGPRPTGHAAEAVAQEYVRDILDALGFAAIEEIPFATWDTWGYATVTPNVVSLLGGVLGKLGAVGRLLSGVLSLSSSYHLLKSSDCSKQPFAFLYPNQKQTKNLLARVPAAGERLHRVVLVGHTDTNKHRQTFAPGMKRFIPLLDTLNILFPFAHGVAQVAGALGAGEKVAWLRKASALGMLVSLGLLLSDELEGYVEGANDNATAVAALLGLAAYLKEHPLQHTEVWFAFTSAEEVGCVGMHKLLDEYGHVLNNAYFIDFEMVGCQEIAYVTDHSSFSYLTGYKPDSESVRLAEKTARNHPQLGVNGRSMVIGEEVGALRGRDYRGICLAGVGDDGWLANWHQYSDHFDNIQPAGIERAARFALAMMQELDAQN
;
A
#
# COMPACT_ATOMS: atom_id res chain seq x y z
N MET A 1 6.10 -33.31 10.48
CA MET A 1 5.58 -31.93 10.62
C MET A 1 5.09 -31.50 9.25
N SER A 2 3.99 -30.77 9.18
CA SER A 2 3.49 -30.14 7.95
C SER A 2 4.54 -29.17 7.41
N HIS A 3 4.61 -29.01 6.08
CA HIS A 3 5.54 -28.06 5.46
C HIS A 3 5.14 -26.63 5.86
N PRO A 4 6.07 -25.73 6.29
CA PRO A 4 5.71 -24.40 6.78
C PRO A 4 4.93 -23.53 5.77
N LEU A 5 5.18 -23.74 4.47
CA LEU A 5 4.46 -23.10 3.37
C LEU A 5 3.15 -23.80 2.96
N SER A 6 2.67 -24.81 3.68
CA SER A 6 1.40 -25.43 3.33
C SER A 6 0.25 -24.48 3.65
N ALA A 7 -0.80 -24.52 2.83
CA ALA A 7 -2.03 -23.78 3.05
C ALA A 7 -2.60 -23.96 4.47
N GLU A 8 -2.48 -25.18 5.03
CA GLU A 8 -2.96 -25.50 6.38
C GLU A 8 -2.18 -24.76 7.49
N GLU A 9 -0.87 -24.60 7.36
CA GLU A 9 -0.09 -23.85 8.36
C GLU A 9 -0.27 -22.35 8.19
N LEU A 10 -0.22 -21.86 6.95
CA LEU A 10 -0.32 -20.43 6.64
C LEU A 10 -1.65 -19.84 7.10
N VAL A 11 -2.77 -20.54 6.89
CA VAL A 11 -4.10 -20.03 7.27
C VAL A 11 -4.26 -19.84 8.78
N LYS A 12 -3.50 -20.56 9.61
CA LYS A 12 -3.54 -20.36 11.08
C LYS A 12 -3.05 -18.98 11.49
N HIS A 13 -2.05 -18.43 10.79
CA HIS A 13 -1.59 -17.06 11.00
C HIS A 13 -2.66 -16.05 10.62
N VAL A 14 -3.35 -16.26 9.49
CA VAL A 14 -4.48 -15.42 9.08
C VAL A 14 -5.58 -15.48 10.12
N GLN A 15 -5.92 -16.66 10.64
CA GLN A 15 -6.93 -16.82 11.67
C GLN A 15 -6.59 -16.06 12.96
N ALA A 16 -5.33 -16.16 13.41
CA ALA A 16 -4.87 -15.49 14.61
C ALA A 16 -4.94 -13.96 14.47
N LEU A 17 -4.55 -13.41 13.32
CA LEU A 17 -4.58 -11.97 13.06
C LEU A 17 -6.00 -11.47 12.81
N ALA A 18 -6.75 -12.14 11.95
CA ALA A 18 -8.07 -11.69 11.50
C ALA A 18 -9.14 -11.96 12.56
N GLN A 19 -9.33 -13.21 12.99
CA GLN A 19 -10.35 -13.56 13.99
C GLN A 19 -9.87 -13.33 15.43
N GLY A 20 -8.58 -13.58 15.70
CA GLY A 20 -8.02 -13.46 17.04
C GLY A 20 -7.80 -12.01 17.49
N VAL A 21 -7.31 -11.14 16.60
CA VAL A 21 -7.12 -9.72 16.90
C VAL A 21 -8.29 -8.86 16.40
N GLY A 22 -8.84 -9.16 15.22
CA GLY A 22 -9.81 -8.30 14.56
C GLY A 22 -9.15 -7.20 13.73
N PRO A 23 -9.86 -6.09 13.45
CA PRO A 23 -9.28 -4.93 12.77
C PRO A 23 -8.04 -4.40 13.48
N ARG A 24 -7.02 -4.01 12.72
CA ARG A 24 -5.71 -3.54 13.20
C ARG A 24 -5.39 -2.12 12.68
N PRO A 25 -6.14 -1.08 13.06
CA PRO A 25 -5.88 0.27 12.55
C PRO A 25 -4.49 0.76 12.91
N THR A 26 -3.86 1.51 12.01
CA THR A 26 -2.52 2.07 12.19
C THR A 26 -2.39 2.81 13.54
N GLY A 27 -1.41 2.42 14.34
CA GLY A 27 -1.07 2.99 15.63
C GLY A 27 -2.11 2.78 16.74
N HIS A 28 -3.11 1.92 16.53
CA HIS A 28 -4.07 1.52 17.56
C HIS A 28 -3.57 0.28 18.32
N ALA A 29 -4.15 0.03 19.50
CA ALA A 29 -3.72 -1.08 20.36
C ALA A 29 -3.83 -2.45 19.66
N ALA A 30 -4.82 -2.64 18.79
CA ALA A 30 -4.99 -3.87 18.03
C ALA A 30 -3.85 -4.14 17.04
N GLU A 31 -3.32 -3.10 16.38
CA GLU A 31 -2.12 -3.26 15.55
C GLU A 31 -0.91 -3.67 16.40
N ALA A 32 -0.73 -3.07 17.58
CA ALA A 32 0.36 -3.46 18.48
C ALA A 32 0.27 -4.94 18.91
N VAL A 33 -0.94 -5.46 19.14
CA VAL A 33 -1.18 -6.90 19.42
C VAL A 33 -0.81 -7.76 18.22
N ALA A 34 -1.15 -7.35 17.00
CA ALA A 34 -0.76 -8.07 15.79
C ALA A 34 0.76 -8.07 15.55
N GLN A 35 1.42 -6.94 15.81
CA GLN A 35 2.88 -6.85 15.78
C GLN A 35 3.54 -7.73 16.86
N GLU A 36 2.92 -7.84 18.04
CA GLU A 36 3.39 -8.75 19.09
C GLU A 36 3.20 -10.22 18.70
N TYR A 37 2.09 -10.57 18.06
CA TYR A 37 1.92 -11.90 17.47
C TYR A 37 3.04 -12.22 16.46
N VAL A 38 3.36 -11.30 15.53
CA VAL A 38 4.46 -11.48 14.57
C VAL A 38 5.80 -11.68 15.30
N ARG A 39 6.08 -10.88 16.32
CA ARG A 39 7.30 -11.00 17.13
C ARG A 39 7.38 -12.37 17.81
N ASP A 40 6.31 -12.80 18.47
CA ASP A 40 6.24 -14.07 19.19
C ASP A 40 6.48 -15.27 18.27
N ILE A 41 5.92 -15.24 17.05
CA ILE A 41 6.17 -16.28 16.05
C ILE A 41 7.63 -16.29 15.62
N LEU A 42 8.21 -15.13 15.32
CA LEU A 42 9.63 -15.02 14.92
C LEU A 42 10.57 -15.45 16.07
N ASP A 43 10.27 -15.10 17.30
CA ASP A 43 11.01 -15.54 18.49
C ASP A 43 10.92 -17.06 18.67
N ALA A 44 9.73 -17.64 18.49
CA ALA A 44 9.52 -19.08 18.52
C ALA A 44 10.28 -19.83 17.41
N LEU A 45 10.49 -19.18 16.26
CA LEU A 45 11.33 -19.69 15.17
C LEU A 45 12.84 -19.50 15.42
N GLY A 46 13.24 -18.87 16.53
CA GLY A 46 14.64 -18.68 16.91
C GLY A 46 15.35 -17.57 16.15
N PHE A 47 14.63 -16.51 15.75
CA PHE A 47 15.26 -15.28 15.28
C PHE A 47 15.87 -14.54 16.48
N ALA A 48 17.20 -14.39 16.48
CA ALA A 48 17.94 -13.80 17.62
C ALA A 48 17.83 -12.27 17.71
N ALA A 49 17.44 -11.61 16.61
CA ALA A 49 17.29 -10.17 16.53
C ALA A 49 16.08 -9.84 15.65
N ILE A 50 15.00 -9.44 16.31
CA ILE A 50 13.84 -8.82 15.67
C ILE A 50 13.99 -7.33 15.91
N GLU A 51 14.23 -6.59 14.84
CA GLU A 51 14.47 -5.16 14.94
C GLU A 51 13.17 -4.38 14.78
N GLU A 52 13.04 -3.27 15.51
CA GLU A 52 11.90 -2.37 15.43
C GLU A 52 12.34 -1.03 14.86
N ILE A 53 11.59 -0.53 13.88
CA ILE A 53 11.74 0.85 13.39
C ILE A 53 10.52 1.64 13.90
N PRO A 54 10.62 2.32 15.06
CA PRO A 54 9.50 3.08 15.61
C PRO A 54 9.31 4.41 14.86
N PHE A 55 8.06 4.81 14.67
CA PHE A 55 7.72 6.12 14.11
C PHE A 55 6.34 6.59 14.56
N ALA A 56 6.12 7.90 14.42
CA ALA A 56 4.81 8.51 14.59
C ALA A 56 4.14 8.74 13.23
N THR A 57 2.83 8.45 13.13
CA THR A 57 2.02 8.68 11.94
C THR A 57 0.56 8.91 12.29
N TRP A 58 -0.23 9.43 11.36
CA TRP A 58 -1.69 9.54 11.48
C TRP A 58 -2.37 8.17 11.29
N ASP A 59 -3.62 8.04 11.76
CA ASP A 59 -4.34 6.76 11.85
C ASP A 59 -5.46 6.59 10.80
N THR A 60 -5.54 7.49 9.81
CA THR A 60 -6.45 7.32 8.67
C THR A 60 -5.95 7.99 7.39
N TRP A 61 -6.13 7.29 6.26
CA TRP A 61 -5.94 7.84 4.92
C TRP A 61 -6.82 9.06 4.64
N GLY A 62 -7.94 9.21 5.35
CA GLY A 62 -8.86 10.34 5.24
C GLY A 62 -8.17 11.69 5.35
N TYR A 63 -7.11 11.84 6.16
CA TYR A 63 -6.39 13.11 6.22
C TYR A 63 -5.76 13.50 4.89
N ALA A 64 -5.24 12.53 4.14
CA ALA A 64 -4.62 12.73 2.83
C ALA A 64 -5.62 13.07 1.73
N THR A 65 -6.88 12.65 1.86
CA THR A 65 -7.90 12.80 0.80
C THR A 65 -8.92 13.90 1.12
N VAL A 66 -9.37 14.02 2.37
CA VAL A 66 -10.38 14.98 2.84
C VAL A 66 -9.79 16.37 3.03
N THR A 67 -8.65 16.47 3.73
CA THR A 67 -8.05 17.77 4.11
C THR A 67 -7.78 18.68 2.90
N PRO A 68 -7.22 18.20 1.77
CA PRO A 68 -6.96 19.05 0.61
C PRO A 68 -8.22 19.69 0.02
N ASN A 69 -9.34 18.96 0.01
CA ASN A 69 -10.63 19.45 -0.44
C ASN A 69 -11.17 20.53 0.51
N VAL A 70 -11.12 20.28 1.82
CA VAL A 70 -11.55 21.26 2.84
C VAL A 70 -10.73 22.55 2.74
N VAL A 71 -9.40 22.44 2.66
CA VAL A 71 -8.49 23.59 2.52
C VAL A 71 -8.79 24.39 1.25
N SER A 72 -9.05 23.72 0.13
CA SER A 72 -9.38 24.38 -1.14
C SER A 72 -10.71 25.13 -1.06
N LEU A 73 -11.74 24.51 -0.49
CA LEU A 73 -13.07 25.10 -0.34
C LEU A 73 -13.05 26.31 0.62
N LEU A 74 -12.35 26.21 1.74
CA LEU A 74 -12.15 27.33 2.67
C LEU A 74 -11.34 28.46 2.02
N GLY A 75 -10.30 28.12 1.25
CA GLY A 75 -9.56 29.08 0.43
C GLY A 75 -10.49 29.82 -0.52
N GLY A 76 -11.46 29.14 -1.13
CA GLY A 76 -12.47 29.75 -1.99
C GLY A 76 -13.29 30.87 -1.30
N VAL A 77 -13.47 30.81 0.01
CA VAL A 77 -14.10 31.90 0.80
C VAL A 77 -13.19 33.13 0.85
N LEU A 78 -11.87 32.94 1.03
CA LEU A 78 -10.88 34.03 0.97
C LEU A 78 -10.88 34.72 -0.40
N GLY A 79 -11.15 33.98 -1.48
CA GLY A 79 -11.30 34.52 -2.84
C GLY A 79 -12.36 35.62 -2.99
N LYS A 80 -13.27 35.77 -2.02
CA LYS A 80 -14.26 36.87 -1.98
C LYS A 80 -13.67 38.21 -1.51
N LEU A 81 -12.47 38.20 -0.91
CA LEU A 81 -11.80 39.39 -0.35
C LEU A 81 -11.00 40.20 -1.39
N GLY A 82 -11.27 40.00 -2.69
CA GLY A 82 -10.60 40.71 -3.78
C GLY A 82 -9.40 39.94 -4.36
N ALA A 83 -8.52 40.63 -5.09
CA ALA A 83 -7.46 40.01 -5.89
C ALA A 83 -6.45 39.21 -5.04
N VAL A 84 -6.01 39.76 -3.91
CA VAL A 84 -5.07 39.07 -3.00
C VAL A 84 -5.70 37.81 -2.42
N GLY A 85 -6.97 37.88 -1.99
CA GLY A 85 -7.70 36.72 -1.50
C GLY A 85 -7.85 35.61 -2.56
N ARG A 86 -8.04 35.99 -3.83
CA ARG A 86 -8.06 35.04 -4.96
C ARG A 86 -6.71 34.40 -5.20
N LEU A 87 -5.61 35.16 -5.10
CA LEU A 87 -4.26 34.58 -5.22
C LEU A 87 -3.99 33.57 -4.10
N LEU A 88 -4.33 33.90 -2.85
CA LEU A 88 -4.18 32.97 -1.72
C LEU A 88 -5.04 31.71 -1.90
N SER A 89 -6.30 31.86 -2.33
CA SER A 89 -7.17 30.74 -2.69
C SER A 89 -6.56 29.88 -3.79
N GLY A 90 -6.00 30.51 -4.82
CA GLY A 90 -5.31 29.84 -5.92
C GLY A 90 -4.15 28.98 -5.45
N VAL A 91 -3.26 29.54 -4.61
CA VAL A 91 -2.13 28.83 -4.04
C VAL A 91 -2.59 27.64 -3.20
N LEU A 92 -3.56 27.84 -2.30
CA LEU A 92 -4.07 26.76 -1.46
C LEU A 92 -4.65 25.60 -2.28
N SER A 93 -5.47 25.89 -3.31
CA SER A 93 -6.06 24.84 -4.13
C SER A 93 -5.05 24.11 -5.04
N LEU A 94 -4.05 24.82 -5.55
CA LEU A 94 -2.96 24.19 -6.32
C LEU A 94 -2.07 23.32 -5.41
N SER A 95 -1.76 23.79 -4.19
CA SER A 95 -1.05 22.99 -3.19
C SER A 95 -1.85 21.76 -2.77
N SER A 96 -3.17 21.88 -2.60
CA SER A 96 -4.07 20.75 -2.35
C SER A 96 -4.08 19.74 -3.50
N SER A 97 -4.13 20.21 -4.75
CA SER A 97 -4.05 19.32 -5.92
C SER A 97 -2.72 18.57 -5.98
N TYR A 98 -1.60 19.28 -5.75
CA TYR A 98 -0.27 18.66 -5.69
C TYR A 98 -0.16 17.64 -4.55
N HIS A 99 -0.74 17.94 -3.39
CA HIS A 99 -0.82 17.01 -2.28
C HIS A 99 -1.56 15.72 -2.70
N LEU A 100 -2.76 15.84 -3.26
CA LEU A 100 -3.55 14.68 -3.70
C LEU A 100 -2.81 13.84 -4.75
N LEU A 101 -2.13 14.49 -5.71
CA LEU A 101 -1.30 13.81 -6.70
C LEU A 101 -0.21 12.96 -6.04
N LYS A 102 0.47 13.51 -5.03
CA LYS A 102 1.51 12.82 -4.27
C LYS A 102 0.98 11.74 -3.32
N SER A 103 -0.25 11.87 -2.84
CA SER A 103 -0.89 10.84 -2.05
C SER A 103 -1.35 9.66 -2.91
N SER A 104 -1.70 9.90 -4.18
CA SER A 104 -2.20 8.88 -5.13
C SER A 104 -1.07 8.03 -5.76
N ASP A 105 0.17 8.55 -5.83
CA ASP A 105 1.34 7.79 -6.31
C ASP A 105 2.15 7.11 -5.17
N CYS A 106 1.56 6.97 -3.98
CA CYS A 106 2.21 6.43 -2.77
C CYS A 106 3.50 7.19 -2.34
N SER A 107 3.73 8.42 -2.82
CA SER A 107 4.84 9.25 -2.36
C SER A 107 4.64 9.73 -0.92
N LYS A 108 5.71 10.26 -0.32
CA LYS A 108 5.60 11.02 0.92
C LYS A 108 4.63 12.18 0.73
N GLN A 109 3.56 12.14 1.51
CA GLN A 109 2.48 13.11 1.47
C GLN A 109 2.97 14.50 1.95
N PRO A 110 2.91 15.55 1.10
CA PRO A 110 3.32 16.88 1.50
C PRO A 110 2.49 17.37 2.69
N PHE A 111 3.09 18.07 3.65
CA PHE A 111 2.36 18.65 4.80
C PHE A 111 1.73 17.64 5.76
N ALA A 112 2.02 16.33 5.64
CA ALA A 112 1.46 15.34 6.55
C ALA A 112 1.89 15.52 8.03
N PHE A 113 2.94 16.32 8.26
CA PHE A 113 3.33 16.78 9.60
C PHE A 113 2.27 17.67 10.30
N LEU A 114 1.27 18.17 9.56
CA LEU A 114 0.13 18.92 10.09
C LEU A 114 -1.06 18.04 10.46
N TYR A 115 -1.02 16.75 10.11
CA TYR A 115 -2.14 15.85 10.40
C TYR A 115 -2.26 15.61 11.90
N PRO A 116 -3.50 15.68 12.43
CA PRO A 116 -3.73 15.42 13.84
C PRO A 116 -3.57 13.92 14.13
N ASN A 117 -3.73 13.54 15.40
CA ASN A 117 -3.75 12.15 15.84
C ASN A 117 -2.51 11.34 15.46
N GLN A 118 -1.32 11.94 15.60
CA GLN A 118 -0.06 11.21 15.45
C GLN A 118 0.05 10.10 16.52
N LYS A 119 -0.14 8.84 16.10
CA LYS A 119 0.00 7.62 16.89
C LYS A 119 1.41 7.06 16.74
N GLN A 120 1.88 6.37 17.76
CA GLN A 120 3.13 5.61 17.70
C GLN A 120 2.85 4.23 17.10
N THR A 121 3.68 3.81 16.16
CA THR A 121 3.70 2.45 15.61
C THR A 121 5.13 2.10 15.18
N LYS A 122 5.32 0.95 14.54
CA LYS A 122 6.64 0.45 14.14
C LYS A 122 6.56 -0.55 13.00
N ASN A 123 7.64 -0.63 12.23
CA ASN A 123 7.89 -1.80 11.41
C ASN A 123 8.64 -2.86 12.24
N LEU A 124 8.45 -4.14 11.92
CA LEU A 124 9.27 -5.23 12.44
C LEU A 124 10.11 -5.83 11.33
N LEU A 125 11.41 -6.00 11.58
CA LEU A 125 12.34 -6.61 10.66
C LEU A 125 12.97 -7.87 11.24
N ALA A 126 12.99 -8.93 10.45
CA ALA A 126 13.79 -10.12 10.70
C ALA A 126 14.67 -10.43 9.49
N ARG A 127 15.79 -11.13 9.70
CA ARG A 127 16.78 -11.38 8.65
C ARG A 127 17.27 -12.83 8.70
N VAL A 128 17.37 -13.44 7.53
CA VAL A 128 18.08 -14.71 7.31
C VAL A 128 19.32 -14.40 6.47
N PRO A 129 20.54 -14.60 7.00
CA PRO A 129 21.76 -14.39 6.23
C PRO A 129 21.87 -15.43 5.11
N ALA A 130 22.60 -15.08 4.05
CA ALA A 130 23.05 -16.06 3.08
C ALA A 130 23.95 -17.11 3.78
N ALA A 131 23.86 -18.37 3.36
CA ALA A 131 24.67 -19.46 3.90
C ALA A 131 26.16 -19.33 3.48
N GLY A 132 26.41 -18.77 2.30
CA GLY A 132 27.75 -18.52 1.74
C GLY A 132 28.03 -17.03 1.53
N GLU A 133 28.73 -16.71 0.44
CA GLU A 133 28.98 -15.33 0.07
C GLU A 133 27.69 -14.64 -0.37
N ARG A 134 27.33 -13.54 0.31
CA ARG A 134 26.16 -12.74 -0.02
C ARG A 134 26.39 -11.91 -1.29
N LEU A 135 25.80 -12.36 -2.41
CA LEU A 135 25.74 -11.65 -3.68
C LEU A 135 24.49 -10.78 -3.78
N HIS A 136 23.35 -11.31 -3.31
CA HIS A 136 22.05 -10.68 -3.45
C HIS A 136 21.42 -10.35 -2.10
N ARG A 137 20.44 -9.44 -2.13
CA ARG A 137 19.56 -9.17 -1.01
C ARG A 137 18.12 -9.09 -1.51
N VAL A 138 17.23 -9.78 -0.81
CA VAL A 138 15.78 -9.73 -1.04
C VAL A 138 15.09 -9.20 0.21
N VAL A 139 14.10 -8.32 0.04
CA VAL A 139 13.23 -7.85 1.10
C VAL A 139 11.81 -8.30 0.77
N LEU A 140 11.25 -9.18 1.59
CA LEU A 140 9.85 -9.56 1.51
C LEU A 140 9.03 -8.59 2.35
N VAL A 141 7.93 -8.09 1.81
CA VAL A 141 7.11 -7.05 2.43
C VAL A 141 5.68 -7.57 2.60
N GLY A 142 5.08 -7.25 3.74
CA GLY A 142 3.66 -7.44 4.01
C GLY A 142 3.25 -6.59 5.19
N HIS A 143 2.14 -5.86 5.06
CA HIS A 143 1.74 -4.88 6.07
C HIS A 143 0.84 -5.48 7.15
N THR A 144 0.90 -4.90 8.35
CA THR A 144 0.18 -5.40 9.53
C THR A 144 -1.12 -4.66 9.82
N ASP A 145 -1.25 -3.43 9.33
CA ASP A 145 -2.43 -2.61 9.57
C ASP A 145 -3.62 -3.00 8.69
N THR A 146 -4.75 -2.34 8.92
CA THR A 146 -6.00 -2.54 8.17
C THR A 146 -6.70 -1.22 7.93
N ASN A 147 -7.36 -1.08 6.77
CA ASN A 147 -8.19 0.09 6.51
C ASN A 147 -9.63 0.01 7.06
N LYS A 148 -10.35 1.11 6.81
CA LYS A 148 -11.79 1.20 6.89
C LYS A 148 -12.48 0.51 5.74
N HIS A 149 -13.73 0.12 5.96
CA HIS A 149 -14.62 -0.19 4.86
C HIS A 149 -14.81 1.05 3.99
N ARG A 150 -14.79 0.90 2.67
CA ARG A 150 -14.98 2.01 1.73
C ARG A 150 -16.09 1.68 0.74
N GLN A 151 -17.11 2.54 0.71
CA GLN A 151 -18.23 2.45 -0.23
C GLN A 151 -17.74 2.68 -1.67
N THR A 152 -16.71 3.52 -1.85
CA THR A 152 -16.09 3.76 -3.16
C THR A 152 -15.38 2.52 -3.73
N PHE A 153 -15.06 1.54 -2.89
CA PHE A 153 -14.38 0.28 -3.22
C PHE A 153 -15.36 -0.90 -3.39
N ALA A 154 -16.67 -0.67 -3.17
CA ALA A 154 -17.68 -1.68 -3.39
C ALA A 154 -17.65 -2.23 -4.83
N PRO A 155 -18.01 -3.50 -5.09
CA PRO A 155 -17.89 -4.11 -6.42
C PRO A 155 -18.52 -3.31 -7.57
N GLY A 156 -19.65 -2.63 -7.32
CA GLY A 156 -20.31 -1.77 -8.32
C GLY A 156 -19.64 -0.41 -8.55
N MET A 157 -18.79 0.01 -7.62
CA MET A 157 -18.15 1.34 -7.58
C MET A 157 -16.67 1.31 -7.93
N LYS A 158 -15.93 0.26 -7.58
CA LYS A 158 -14.46 0.21 -7.69
C LYS A 158 -13.91 0.50 -9.09
N ARG A 159 -14.64 0.13 -10.15
CA ARG A 159 -14.28 0.48 -11.55
C ARG A 159 -14.17 1.98 -11.82
N PHE A 160 -14.77 2.81 -10.97
CA PHE A 160 -14.72 4.26 -11.07
C PHE A 160 -13.61 4.89 -10.24
N ILE A 161 -12.86 4.12 -9.42
CA ILE A 161 -11.76 4.65 -8.59
C ILE A 161 -10.79 5.51 -9.42
N PRO A 162 -10.22 5.03 -10.55
CA PRO A 162 -9.36 5.84 -11.42
C PRO A 162 -9.96 7.19 -11.83
N LEU A 163 -11.25 7.20 -12.16
CA LEU A 163 -11.95 8.43 -12.56
C LEU A 163 -12.18 9.35 -11.36
N LEU A 164 -12.69 8.80 -10.25
CA LEU A 164 -13.04 9.58 -9.06
C LEU A 164 -11.81 10.24 -8.45
N ASP A 165 -10.69 9.52 -8.33
CA ASP A 165 -9.46 10.08 -7.79
C ASP A 165 -8.82 11.10 -8.76
N THR A 166 -8.87 10.83 -10.07
CA THR A 166 -8.43 11.83 -11.08
C THR A 166 -9.23 13.13 -10.95
N LEU A 167 -10.57 13.04 -10.81
CA LEU A 167 -11.41 14.21 -10.61
C LEU A 167 -11.14 14.89 -9.26
N ASN A 168 -10.85 14.11 -8.22
CA ASN A 168 -10.45 14.62 -6.91
C ASN A 168 -9.17 15.47 -6.99
N ILE A 169 -8.21 15.11 -7.85
CA ILE A 169 -7.00 15.90 -8.12
C ILE A 169 -7.30 17.13 -9.00
N LEU A 170 -8.12 16.95 -10.04
CA LEU A 170 -8.36 17.97 -11.06
C LEU A 170 -9.32 19.08 -10.61
N PHE A 171 -10.26 18.82 -9.69
CA PHE A 171 -11.16 19.88 -9.21
C PHE A 171 -10.42 20.97 -8.43
N PRO A 172 -9.58 20.67 -7.41
CA PRO A 172 -8.73 21.69 -6.78
C PRO A 172 -7.78 22.36 -7.76
N PHE A 173 -7.22 21.63 -8.73
CA PHE A 173 -6.36 22.22 -9.78
C PHE A 173 -7.11 23.29 -10.58
N ALA A 174 -8.26 22.91 -11.15
CA ALA A 174 -9.10 23.80 -11.93
C ALA A 174 -9.61 24.99 -11.10
N HIS A 175 -9.94 24.75 -9.83
CA HIS A 175 -10.32 25.80 -8.89
C HIS A 175 -9.17 26.79 -8.70
N GLY A 176 -7.96 26.29 -8.45
CA GLY A 176 -6.77 27.10 -8.23
C GLY A 176 -6.43 27.98 -9.43
N VAL A 177 -6.41 27.39 -10.64
CA VAL A 177 -6.21 28.11 -11.91
C VAL A 177 -7.27 29.20 -12.10
N ALA A 178 -8.55 28.89 -11.86
CA ALA A 178 -9.64 29.84 -12.02
C ALA A 178 -9.56 31.00 -11.01
N GLN A 179 -9.06 30.75 -9.79
CA GLN A 179 -8.84 31.79 -8.79
C GLN A 179 -7.68 32.71 -9.18
N VAL A 180 -6.53 32.15 -9.59
CA VAL A 180 -5.38 32.96 -10.08
C VAL A 180 -5.77 33.79 -11.30
N ALA A 181 -6.40 33.18 -12.31
CA ALA A 181 -6.88 33.91 -13.48
C ALA A 181 -7.87 35.01 -13.11
N GLY A 182 -8.76 34.74 -12.14
CA GLY A 182 -9.70 35.71 -11.60
C GLY A 182 -9.01 36.89 -10.89
N ALA A 183 -7.86 36.67 -10.25
CA ALA A 183 -7.04 37.73 -9.67
C ALA A 183 -6.33 38.58 -10.74
N LEU A 184 -5.95 37.96 -11.86
CA LEU A 184 -5.30 38.60 -13.01
C LEU A 184 -6.27 39.31 -13.98
N GLY A 185 -7.54 39.47 -13.60
CA GLY A 185 -8.53 40.23 -14.37
C GLY A 185 -9.46 39.39 -15.26
N ALA A 186 -9.37 38.06 -15.25
CA ALA A 186 -10.33 37.20 -15.98
C ALA A 186 -11.71 37.12 -15.32
N GLY A 187 -11.82 37.57 -14.05
CA GLY A 187 -13.07 37.86 -13.32
C GLY A 187 -14.23 36.89 -13.58
N GLU A 188 -15.21 37.36 -14.37
CA GLU A 188 -16.44 36.64 -14.71
C GLU A 188 -16.26 35.53 -15.74
N LYS A 189 -15.26 35.62 -16.63
CA LYS A 189 -15.01 34.60 -17.67
C LYS A 189 -14.67 33.23 -17.08
N VAL A 190 -14.09 33.22 -15.87
CA VAL A 190 -13.70 32.02 -15.13
C VAL A 190 -14.62 31.69 -13.95
N ALA A 191 -15.68 32.48 -13.73
CA ALA A 191 -16.58 32.30 -12.59
C ALA A 191 -17.33 30.96 -12.64
N TRP A 192 -17.71 30.50 -13.83
CA TRP A 192 -18.34 29.20 -14.02
C TRP A 192 -17.40 28.06 -13.60
N LEU A 193 -16.11 28.14 -13.97
CA LEU A 193 -15.12 27.12 -13.64
C LEU A 193 -14.87 27.05 -12.14
N ARG A 194 -14.80 28.21 -11.45
CA ARG A 194 -14.72 28.24 -9.98
C ARG A 194 -15.91 27.55 -9.32
N LYS A 195 -17.13 27.81 -9.80
CA LYS A 195 -18.37 27.22 -9.25
C LYS A 195 -18.44 25.72 -9.53
N ALA A 196 -18.16 25.30 -10.76
CA ALA A 196 -18.18 23.90 -11.17
C ALA A 196 -17.13 23.07 -10.43
N SER A 197 -15.88 23.55 -10.33
CA SER A 197 -14.83 22.90 -9.55
C SER A 197 -15.15 22.85 -8.06
N ALA A 198 -15.71 23.91 -7.47
CA ALA A 198 -16.14 23.90 -6.08
C ALA A 198 -17.26 22.89 -5.82
N LEU A 199 -18.23 22.79 -6.72
CA LEU A 199 -19.27 21.76 -6.64
C LEU A 199 -18.67 20.35 -6.76
N GLY A 200 -17.72 20.16 -7.68
CA GLY A 200 -16.98 18.91 -7.82
C GLY A 200 -16.28 18.51 -6.51
N MET A 201 -15.53 19.42 -5.89
CA MET A 201 -14.88 19.20 -4.60
C MET A 201 -15.89 18.89 -3.48
N LEU A 202 -17.07 19.52 -3.47
CA LEU A 202 -18.12 19.20 -2.48
C LEU A 202 -18.67 17.79 -2.66
N VAL A 203 -18.84 17.32 -3.91
CA VAL A 203 -19.24 15.95 -4.21
C VAL A 203 -18.15 14.96 -3.81
N SER A 204 -16.89 15.21 -4.19
CA SER A 204 -15.74 14.41 -3.78
C SER A 204 -15.64 14.32 -2.25
N LEU A 205 -15.78 15.46 -1.56
CA LEU A 205 -15.78 15.51 -0.10
C LEU A 205 -16.91 14.66 0.52
N GLY A 206 -18.11 14.68 -0.06
CA GLY A 206 -19.23 13.84 0.38
C GLY A 206 -18.91 12.34 0.28
N LEU A 207 -18.32 11.90 -0.83
CA LEU A 207 -17.91 10.51 -1.03
C LEU A 207 -16.79 10.10 -0.06
N LEU A 208 -15.74 10.92 0.06
CA LEU A 208 -14.62 10.65 0.96
C LEU A 208 -15.04 10.62 2.42
N LEU A 209 -15.93 11.53 2.85
CA LEU A 209 -16.50 11.48 4.19
C LEU A 209 -17.39 10.26 4.40
N SER A 210 -18.10 9.79 3.37
CA SER A 210 -18.89 8.55 3.49
C SER A 210 -18.01 7.33 3.75
N ASP A 211 -16.84 7.24 3.11
CA ASP A 211 -15.85 6.20 3.40
C ASP A 211 -15.24 6.38 4.80
N GLU A 212 -14.89 7.61 5.18
CA GLU A 212 -14.22 7.87 6.47
C GLU A 212 -15.12 7.69 7.69
N LEU A 213 -16.44 7.67 7.52
CA LEU A 213 -17.40 7.42 8.60
C LEU A 213 -17.66 5.93 8.84
N GLU A 214 -17.14 5.05 8.00
CA GLU A 214 -17.25 3.59 8.16
C GLU A 214 -16.31 3.05 9.25
N GLY A 215 -16.58 1.81 9.66
CA GLY A 215 -15.74 1.06 10.59
C GLY A 215 -14.52 0.43 9.92
N TYR A 216 -13.54 0.01 10.73
CA TYR A 216 -12.40 -0.77 10.28
C TYR A 216 -12.79 -2.20 9.90
N VAL A 217 -12.21 -2.72 8.83
CA VAL A 217 -12.44 -4.11 8.39
C VAL A 217 -11.50 -5.08 9.10
N GLU A 218 -11.86 -6.36 9.12
CA GLU A 218 -11.03 -7.40 9.75
C GLU A 218 -9.67 -7.56 9.08
N GLY A 219 -9.60 -7.28 7.78
CA GLY A 219 -8.34 -7.27 7.03
C GLY A 219 -7.75 -8.67 6.90
N ALA A 220 -8.60 -9.68 6.70
CA ALA A 220 -8.13 -11.06 6.64
C ALA A 220 -7.25 -11.27 5.41
N ASN A 221 -7.69 -10.75 4.27
CA ASN A 221 -6.95 -10.76 3.03
C ASN A 221 -5.96 -9.59 3.01
N ASP A 222 -6.43 -8.39 3.39
CA ASP A 222 -5.70 -7.11 3.42
C ASP A 222 -5.30 -6.71 4.86
N ASN A 223 -4.13 -7.07 5.37
CA ASN A 223 -3.11 -7.88 4.71
C ASN A 223 -2.56 -9.02 5.57
N ALA A 224 -3.41 -9.62 6.41
CA ALA A 224 -3.02 -10.77 7.23
C ALA A 224 -2.54 -11.97 6.39
N THR A 225 -2.98 -12.11 5.14
CA THR A 225 -2.47 -13.14 4.22
C THR A 225 -1.02 -12.93 3.81
N ALA A 226 -0.56 -11.70 3.58
CA ALA A 226 0.85 -11.42 3.33
C ALA A 226 1.69 -11.70 4.57
N VAL A 227 1.24 -11.23 5.75
CA VAL A 227 1.93 -11.51 7.02
C VAL A 227 2.08 -13.02 7.23
N ALA A 228 1.03 -13.80 6.95
CA ALA A 228 1.10 -15.26 7.00
C ALA A 228 2.13 -15.84 6.01
N ALA A 229 2.16 -15.38 4.76
CA ALA A 229 3.13 -15.82 3.76
C ALA A 229 4.57 -15.52 4.20
N LEU A 230 4.84 -14.33 4.73
CA LEU A 230 6.14 -13.93 5.25
C LEU A 230 6.56 -14.79 6.45
N LEU A 231 5.67 -15.05 7.41
CA LEU A 231 5.96 -15.91 8.56
C LEU A 231 6.29 -17.35 8.14
N GLY A 232 5.54 -17.91 7.18
CA GLY A 232 5.84 -19.24 6.63
C GLY A 232 7.17 -19.29 5.89
N LEU A 233 7.49 -18.24 5.11
CA LEU A 233 8.78 -18.12 4.42
C LEU A 233 9.94 -17.95 5.42
N ALA A 234 9.73 -17.21 6.50
CA ALA A 234 10.69 -17.07 7.59
C ALA A 234 10.98 -18.42 8.24
N ALA A 235 9.95 -19.21 8.56
CA ALA A 235 10.10 -20.55 9.10
C ALA A 235 10.89 -21.47 8.14
N TYR A 236 10.54 -21.46 6.85
CA TYR A 236 11.22 -22.30 5.85
C TYR A 236 12.68 -21.90 5.66
N LEU A 237 12.97 -20.62 5.43
CA LEU A 237 14.30 -20.11 5.10
C LEU A 237 15.24 -20.10 6.29
N LYS A 238 14.73 -20.03 7.53
CA LYS A 238 15.53 -20.18 8.73
C LYS A 238 16.23 -21.54 8.79
N GLU A 239 15.56 -22.60 8.35
CA GLU A 239 16.09 -23.96 8.27
C GLU A 239 16.85 -24.22 6.95
N HIS A 240 16.48 -23.50 5.88
CA HIS A 240 17.00 -23.68 4.53
C HIS A 240 17.51 -22.35 3.95
N PRO A 241 18.57 -21.76 4.53
CA PRO A 241 19.10 -20.49 4.03
C PRO A 241 19.62 -20.65 2.59
N LEU A 242 19.37 -19.63 1.78
CA LEU A 242 19.88 -19.54 0.40
C LEU A 242 21.40 -19.36 0.39
N GLN A 243 22.08 -19.79 -0.67
CA GLN A 243 23.55 -19.80 -0.69
C GLN A 243 24.15 -18.41 -0.84
N HIS A 244 23.54 -17.58 -1.69
CA HIS A 244 24.06 -16.29 -2.13
C HIS A 244 23.13 -15.11 -1.83
N THR A 245 21.93 -15.39 -1.31
CA THR A 245 20.89 -14.39 -1.10
C THR A 245 20.59 -14.22 0.38
N GLU A 246 20.80 -13.00 0.89
CA GLU A 246 20.27 -12.61 2.20
C GLU A 246 18.80 -12.20 2.06
N VAL A 247 17.96 -12.66 2.99
CA VAL A 247 16.51 -12.37 2.97
C VAL A 247 16.11 -11.58 4.20
N TRP A 248 15.47 -10.43 3.97
CA TRP A 248 14.85 -9.60 5.00
C TRP A 248 13.34 -9.80 4.95
N PHE A 249 12.72 -9.90 6.11
CA PHE A 249 11.27 -9.93 6.28
C PHE A 249 10.88 -8.60 6.91
N ALA A 250 10.14 -7.80 6.15
CA ALA A 250 9.67 -6.49 6.58
C ALA A 250 8.15 -6.55 6.79
N PHE A 251 7.75 -6.60 8.06
CA PHE A 251 6.37 -6.44 8.46
C PHE A 251 6.13 -4.94 8.67
N THR A 252 5.62 -4.29 7.62
CA THR A 252 5.39 -2.84 7.58
C THR A 252 4.14 -2.47 8.36
N SER A 253 4.15 -1.28 8.94
CA SER A 253 2.96 -0.64 9.49
C SER A 253 2.61 0.57 8.66
N ALA A 254 1.37 1.05 8.76
CA ALA A 254 0.93 2.29 8.14
C ALA A 254 0.98 2.25 6.61
N GLU A 255 0.73 1.08 6.01
CA GLU A 255 0.50 0.97 4.57
C GLU A 255 -0.74 1.75 4.20
N GLU A 256 -1.82 1.48 4.94
CA GLU A 256 -3.19 1.89 4.63
C GLU A 256 -3.44 3.39 4.76
N VAL A 257 -2.42 4.13 5.19
CA VAL A 257 -2.42 5.59 5.37
C VAL A 257 -1.38 6.31 4.51
N GLY A 258 -0.77 5.59 3.55
CA GLY A 258 0.15 6.15 2.53
C GLY A 258 1.53 5.49 2.50
N CYS A 259 1.61 4.18 2.71
CA CYS A 259 2.85 3.40 2.69
C CYS A 259 3.93 3.96 3.63
N VAL A 260 3.53 4.54 4.77
CA VAL A 260 4.44 5.29 5.65
C VAL A 260 5.51 4.38 6.24
N GLY A 261 5.17 3.13 6.59
CA GLY A 261 6.13 2.13 7.05
C GLY A 261 7.24 1.88 6.02
N MET A 262 6.88 1.69 4.74
CA MET A 262 7.89 1.52 3.68
C MET A 262 8.78 2.75 3.55
N HIS A 263 8.22 3.95 3.62
CA HIS A 263 9.02 5.18 3.61
C HIS A 263 10.01 5.26 4.77
N LYS A 264 9.62 4.79 5.97
CA LYS A 264 10.48 4.74 7.16
C LYS A 264 11.57 3.68 7.05
N LEU A 265 11.24 2.50 6.50
CA LEU A 265 12.23 1.47 6.19
C LEU A 265 13.30 2.02 5.24
N LEU A 266 12.89 2.70 4.18
CA LEU A 266 13.82 3.28 3.21
C LEU A 266 14.58 4.50 3.74
N ASP A 267 14.01 5.24 4.70
CA ASP A 267 14.73 6.33 5.37
C ASP A 267 15.87 5.80 6.25
N GLU A 268 15.60 4.73 7.00
CA GLU A 268 16.59 4.11 7.90
C GLU A 268 17.62 3.27 7.12
N TYR A 269 17.13 2.39 6.25
CA TYR A 269 17.93 1.35 5.60
C TYR A 269 18.14 1.54 4.11
N GLY A 270 17.69 2.64 3.50
CA GLY A 270 17.84 2.85 2.06
C GLY A 270 19.29 2.73 1.57
N HIS A 271 20.25 3.24 2.35
CA HIS A 271 21.68 3.11 2.03
C HIS A 271 22.19 1.65 2.00
N VAL A 272 21.54 0.77 2.76
CA VAL A 272 21.83 -0.67 2.82
C VAL A 272 21.05 -1.43 1.74
N LEU A 273 19.81 -1.01 1.45
CA LEU A 273 18.86 -1.72 0.60
C LEU A 273 18.81 -1.21 -0.86
N ASN A 274 19.66 -0.25 -1.24
CA ASN A 274 19.64 0.39 -2.56
C ASN A 274 19.73 -0.57 -3.76
N ASN A 275 20.33 -1.74 -3.59
CA ASN A 275 20.45 -2.77 -4.62
C ASN A 275 19.61 -4.04 -4.34
N ALA A 276 18.77 -4.01 -3.29
CA ALA A 276 17.93 -5.15 -2.94
C ALA A 276 16.76 -5.32 -3.91
N TYR A 277 16.29 -6.55 -4.06
CA TYR A 277 15.02 -6.86 -4.72
C TYR A 277 13.91 -6.87 -3.67
N PHE A 278 12.89 -6.04 -3.84
CA PHE A 278 11.71 -6.07 -2.97
C PHE A 278 10.63 -6.92 -3.61
N ILE A 279 10.03 -7.82 -2.83
CA ILE A 279 8.86 -8.61 -3.21
C ILE A 279 7.77 -8.27 -2.20
N ASP A 280 6.83 -7.46 -2.66
CA ASP A 280 5.63 -7.12 -1.91
C ASP A 280 4.55 -8.19 -2.08
N PHE A 281 3.74 -8.41 -1.05
CA PHE A 281 2.62 -9.33 -1.06
C PHE A 281 1.36 -8.56 -0.70
N GLU A 282 0.37 -8.60 -1.59
CA GLU A 282 -0.85 -7.84 -1.40
C GLU A 282 -2.08 -8.72 -1.62
N MET A 283 -2.81 -8.99 -0.54
CA MET A 283 -4.11 -9.67 -0.58
C MET A 283 -4.07 -11.07 -1.24
N VAL A 284 -3.08 -11.89 -0.88
CA VAL A 284 -2.77 -13.19 -1.51
C VAL A 284 -3.67 -14.35 -1.07
N GLY A 285 -4.76 -14.09 -0.35
CA GLY A 285 -5.78 -15.07 0.05
C GLY A 285 -6.78 -15.45 -1.04
N CYS A 286 -6.39 -15.43 -2.31
CA CYS A 286 -7.27 -15.64 -3.48
C CYS A 286 -6.86 -16.88 -4.30
N GLN A 287 -7.74 -17.44 -5.14
CA GLN A 287 -7.32 -18.55 -6.02
C GLN A 287 -6.27 -18.14 -7.04
N GLU A 288 -6.46 -16.98 -7.69
CA GLU A 288 -5.55 -16.47 -8.70
C GLU A 288 -4.53 -15.55 -8.01
N ILE A 289 -3.24 -15.77 -8.32
CA ILE A 289 -2.14 -14.92 -7.88
C ILE A 289 -1.44 -14.42 -9.14
N ALA A 290 -1.11 -13.14 -9.16
CA ALA A 290 -0.38 -12.50 -10.25
C ALA A 290 0.85 -11.76 -9.73
N TYR A 291 1.88 -11.65 -10.56
CA TYR A 291 2.88 -10.59 -10.36
C TYR A 291 2.41 -9.36 -11.14
N VAL A 292 2.36 -8.20 -10.48
CA VAL A 292 1.82 -6.99 -11.10
C VAL A 292 2.87 -6.42 -12.07
N THR A 293 2.50 -6.23 -13.33
CA THR A 293 3.40 -5.73 -14.40
C THR A 293 3.21 -4.25 -14.71
N ASP A 294 2.05 -3.71 -14.31
CA ASP A 294 1.66 -2.32 -14.53
C ASP A 294 0.66 -1.93 -13.44
N HIS A 295 1.03 -0.94 -12.62
CA HIS A 295 0.18 -0.43 -11.55
C HIS A 295 -0.52 0.80 -12.11
N SER A 296 -1.73 0.59 -12.62
CA SER A 296 -2.54 1.68 -13.18
C SER A 296 -2.97 2.73 -12.14
N SER A 297 -2.63 2.51 -10.85
CA SER A 297 -2.80 3.41 -9.69
C SER A 297 -4.26 3.80 -9.43
N PHE A 298 -4.51 4.52 -8.35
CA PHE A 298 -5.84 5.03 -8.01
C PHE A 298 -6.30 6.14 -8.95
N SER A 299 -5.41 6.74 -9.74
CA SER A 299 -5.73 7.78 -10.73
C SER A 299 -5.09 7.53 -12.10
N TYR A 300 -5.67 8.12 -13.15
CA TYR A 300 -5.09 8.09 -14.49
C TYR A 300 -3.81 8.93 -14.64
N LEU A 301 -3.37 9.63 -13.58
CA LEU A 301 -2.23 10.53 -13.58
C LEU A 301 -0.99 9.95 -12.90
N THR A 302 -1.16 8.87 -12.13
CA THR A 302 -0.17 8.38 -11.16
C THR A 302 0.23 6.93 -11.34
N GLY A 303 -0.11 6.33 -12.49
CA GLY A 303 0.31 4.97 -12.81
C GLY A 303 1.83 4.81 -12.79
N TYR A 304 2.30 3.66 -12.30
CA TYR A 304 3.71 3.31 -12.21
C TYR A 304 3.95 1.86 -12.61
N LYS A 305 5.22 1.52 -12.82
CA LYS A 305 5.65 0.16 -13.18
C LYS A 305 6.69 -0.34 -12.19
N PRO A 306 6.65 -1.64 -11.85
CA PRO A 306 7.75 -2.28 -11.14
C PRO A 306 9.04 -2.17 -11.94
N ASP A 307 10.17 -2.37 -11.29
CA ASP A 307 11.44 -2.30 -12.01
C ASP A 307 11.59 -3.47 -13.00
N SER A 308 12.29 -3.21 -14.10
CA SER A 308 12.38 -4.18 -15.18
C SER A 308 13.13 -5.47 -14.82
N GLU A 309 14.00 -5.46 -13.81
CA GLU A 309 14.74 -6.65 -13.38
C GLU A 309 13.86 -7.57 -12.55
N SER A 310 13.09 -7.02 -11.61
CA SER A 310 12.12 -7.81 -10.83
C SER A 310 11.04 -8.41 -11.73
N VAL A 311 10.56 -7.68 -12.74
CA VAL A 311 9.63 -8.22 -13.74
C VAL A 311 10.28 -9.37 -14.52
N ARG A 312 11.51 -9.20 -15.01
CA ARG A 312 12.22 -10.28 -15.73
C ARG A 312 12.44 -11.52 -14.86
N LEU A 313 12.73 -11.32 -13.57
CA LEU A 313 12.87 -12.42 -12.60
C LEU A 313 11.55 -13.16 -12.46
N ALA A 314 10.44 -12.46 -12.21
CA ALA A 314 9.11 -13.07 -12.09
C ALA A 314 8.69 -13.80 -13.37
N GLU A 315 8.91 -13.21 -14.54
CA GLU A 315 8.62 -13.86 -15.83
C GLU A 315 9.44 -15.14 -16.02
N LYS A 316 10.73 -15.12 -15.65
CA LYS A 316 11.60 -16.30 -15.70
C LYS A 316 11.09 -17.39 -14.76
N THR A 317 10.75 -17.02 -13.51
CA THR A 317 10.18 -17.94 -12.52
C THR A 317 8.87 -18.53 -13.01
N ALA A 318 7.96 -17.73 -13.57
CA ALA A 318 6.70 -18.22 -14.12
C ALA A 318 6.90 -19.22 -15.28
N ARG A 319 7.88 -18.98 -16.16
CA ARG A 319 8.24 -19.92 -17.23
C ARG A 319 8.84 -21.23 -16.71
N ASN A 320 9.68 -21.16 -15.67
CA ASN A 320 10.35 -22.33 -15.10
C ASN A 320 9.45 -23.13 -14.14
N HIS A 321 8.42 -22.48 -13.58
CA HIS A 321 7.47 -23.08 -12.65
C HIS A 321 6.00 -22.92 -13.10
N PRO A 322 5.63 -23.39 -14.31
CA PRO A 322 4.27 -23.20 -14.85
C PRO A 322 3.18 -23.84 -13.98
N GLN A 323 3.52 -24.86 -13.19
CA GLN A 323 2.62 -25.51 -12.24
C GLN A 323 2.13 -24.59 -11.11
N LEU A 324 2.83 -23.47 -10.84
CA LEU A 324 2.38 -22.49 -9.85
C LEU A 324 1.27 -21.59 -10.42
N GLY A 325 1.10 -21.50 -11.74
CA GLY A 325 -0.01 -20.76 -12.36
C GLY A 325 0.00 -19.25 -12.11
N VAL A 326 1.14 -18.66 -11.73
CA VAL A 326 1.28 -17.21 -11.48
C VAL A 326 1.70 -16.52 -12.77
N ASN A 327 0.92 -15.51 -13.19
CA ASN A 327 1.12 -14.79 -14.44
C ASN A 327 1.19 -13.28 -14.24
N GLY A 328 1.72 -12.56 -15.23
CA GLY A 328 1.84 -11.11 -15.20
C GLY A 328 0.51 -10.42 -15.49
N ARG A 329 0.16 -9.39 -14.71
CA ARG A 329 -1.12 -8.67 -14.87
C ARG A 329 -0.99 -7.17 -14.61
N SER A 330 -1.72 -6.37 -15.39
CA SER A 330 -1.94 -4.95 -15.06
C SER A 330 -3.08 -4.85 -14.05
N MET A 331 -2.89 -4.08 -12.98
CA MET A 331 -3.86 -3.96 -11.89
C MET A 331 -4.05 -2.49 -11.47
N VAL A 332 -5.26 -2.18 -11.00
CA VAL A 332 -5.57 -0.92 -10.31
C VAL A 332 -5.28 -1.17 -8.84
N ILE A 333 -4.16 -0.62 -8.36
CA ILE A 333 -3.62 -0.89 -7.02
C ILE A 333 -2.63 0.24 -6.65
N GLY A 334 -2.53 0.52 -5.36
CA GLY A 334 -1.50 1.36 -4.77
C GLY A 334 -1.01 0.64 -3.51
N GLU A 335 0.26 0.27 -3.49
CA GLU A 335 0.90 -0.46 -2.40
C GLU A 335 2.39 -0.01 -2.29
N GLU A 336 3.19 -0.73 -1.50
CA GLU A 336 4.58 -0.40 -1.19
C GLU A 336 5.52 -0.26 -2.39
N VAL A 337 5.30 -0.97 -3.51
CA VAL A 337 6.07 -0.79 -4.75
C VAL A 337 5.90 0.62 -5.28
N GLY A 338 4.75 1.27 -5.10
CA GLY A 338 4.60 2.71 -5.38
C GLY A 338 5.64 3.57 -4.63
N ALA A 339 5.79 3.35 -3.32
CA ALA A 339 6.77 4.04 -2.49
C ALA A 339 8.23 3.72 -2.88
N LEU A 340 8.51 2.47 -3.28
CA LEU A 340 9.82 2.03 -3.77
C LEU A 340 10.18 2.70 -5.09
N ARG A 341 9.27 2.66 -6.08
CA ARG A 341 9.50 3.20 -7.42
C ARG A 341 9.61 4.72 -7.41
N GLY A 342 8.88 5.41 -6.53
CA GLY A 342 9.03 6.86 -6.31
C GLY A 342 10.41 7.28 -5.76
N ARG A 343 11.24 6.32 -5.32
CA ARG A 343 12.58 6.53 -4.75
C ARG A 343 13.68 5.74 -5.50
N ASP A 344 13.38 5.26 -6.70
CA ASP A 344 14.27 4.47 -7.56
C ASP A 344 14.72 3.11 -7.01
N TYR A 345 13.95 2.51 -6.10
CA TYR A 345 14.21 1.14 -5.61
C TYR A 345 13.55 0.09 -6.50
N ARG A 346 14.16 -1.09 -6.57
CA ARG A 346 13.57 -2.27 -7.21
C ARG A 346 12.40 -2.77 -6.37
N GLY A 347 11.39 -3.32 -7.03
CA GLY A 347 10.20 -3.84 -6.37
C GLY A 347 9.24 -4.49 -7.34
N ILE A 348 8.57 -5.54 -6.90
CA ILE A 348 7.43 -6.16 -7.57
C ILE A 348 6.41 -6.63 -6.54
N CYS A 349 5.13 -6.49 -6.86
CA CYS A 349 4.04 -6.94 -6.02
C CYS A 349 3.50 -8.30 -6.53
N LEU A 350 3.31 -9.24 -5.62
CA LEU A 350 2.53 -10.45 -5.79
C LEU A 350 1.14 -10.21 -5.22
N ALA A 351 0.15 -10.09 -6.09
CA ALA A 351 -1.20 -9.73 -5.71
C ALA A 351 -2.18 -10.88 -5.92
N GLY A 352 -3.14 -11.02 -5.01
CA GLY A 352 -4.30 -11.87 -5.24
C GLY A 352 -5.29 -11.22 -6.20
N VAL A 353 -5.85 -12.02 -7.10
CA VAL A 353 -6.79 -11.54 -8.12
C VAL A 353 -8.14 -12.20 -7.91
N GLY A 354 -9.16 -11.37 -7.69
CA GLY A 354 -10.55 -11.78 -7.62
C GLY A 354 -11.13 -12.07 -9.00
N ASP A 355 -12.29 -12.73 -9.02
CA ASP A 355 -12.97 -13.18 -10.25
C ASP A 355 -13.30 -12.04 -11.23
N ASP A 356 -13.46 -10.82 -10.73
CA ASP A 356 -13.71 -9.62 -11.53
C ASP A 356 -12.43 -8.90 -12.00
N GLY A 357 -11.27 -9.44 -11.66
CA GLY A 357 -9.96 -8.94 -12.06
C GLY A 357 -9.38 -7.84 -11.19
N TRP A 358 -10.00 -7.54 -10.06
CA TRP A 358 -9.53 -6.61 -9.03
C TRP A 358 -9.01 -7.40 -7.82
N LEU A 359 -8.42 -6.68 -6.87
CA LEU A 359 -8.18 -7.22 -5.52
C LEU A 359 -9.49 -7.70 -4.89
N ALA A 360 -9.49 -8.92 -4.33
CA ALA A 360 -10.70 -9.55 -3.81
C ALA A 360 -11.03 -9.02 -2.41
N ASN A 361 -12.28 -8.55 -2.22
CA ASN A 361 -12.78 -7.99 -0.96
C ASN A 361 -12.10 -6.69 -0.47
N TRP A 362 -11.32 -6.03 -1.33
CA TRP A 362 -10.52 -4.86 -0.97
C TRP A 362 -11.33 -3.74 -0.31
N HIS A 363 -10.93 -3.38 0.92
CA HIS A 363 -11.60 -2.40 1.79
C HIS A 363 -13.12 -2.67 1.97
N GLN A 364 -13.54 -3.94 1.97
CA GLN A 364 -14.94 -4.35 2.18
C GLN A 364 -15.09 -5.10 3.51
N TYR A 365 -16.27 -5.03 4.15
CA TYR A 365 -16.59 -5.91 5.29
C TYR A 365 -16.59 -7.40 4.91
N SER A 366 -16.62 -7.73 3.61
CA SER A 366 -16.39 -9.09 3.14
C SER A 366 -14.92 -9.52 3.21
N ASP A 367 -14.00 -8.64 3.56
CA ASP A 367 -12.63 -9.01 3.87
C ASP A 367 -12.55 -9.62 5.28
N HIS A 368 -12.97 -10.87 5.35
CA HIS A 368 -13.20 -11.66 6.54
C HIS A 368 -12.56 -13.03 6.37
N PHE A 369 -12.10 -13.64 7.46
CA PHE A 369 -11.39 -14.93 7.44
C PHE A 369 -12.08 -16.03 6.62
N ASP A 370 -13.41 -16.14 6.73
CA ASP A 370 -14.19 -17.17 6.03
C ASP A 370 -14.13 -17.08 4.50
N ASN A 371 -13.73 -15.93 3.94
CA ASN A 371 -13.61 -15.72 2.49
C ASN A 371 -12.18 -15.98 1.97
N ILE A 372 -11.25 -16.34 2.85
CA ILE A 372 -9.86 -16.61 2.47
C ILE A 372 -9.75 -17.95 1.77
N GLN A 373 -8.91 -17.98 0.74
CA GLN A 373 -8.58 -19.16 -0.03
C GLN A 373 -7.11 -19.53 0.24
N PRO A 374 -6.84 -20.44 1.19
CA PRO A 374 -5.48 -20.70 1.70
C PRO A 374 -4.47 -21.15 0.63
N ALA A 375 -4.96 -21.77 -0.44
CA ALA A 375 -4.12 -22.18 -1.58
C ALA A 375 -3.47 -20.99 -2.31
N GLY A 376 -4.07 -19.80 -2.24
CA GLY A 376 -3.48 -18.56 -2.75
C GLY A 376 -2.21 -18.17 -2.00
N ILE A 377 -2.29 -18.20 -0.67
CA ILE A 377 -1.19 -17.85 0.23
C ILE A 377 0.00 -18.79 -0.01
N GLU A 378 -0.27 -20.09 -0.06
CA GLU A 378 0.76 -21.10 -0.38
C GLU A 378 1.37 -20.86 -1.76
N ARG A 379 0.56 -20.56 -2.77
CA ARG A 379 1.04 -20.30 -4.13
C ARG A 379 1.91 -19.07 -4.22
N ALA A 380 1.49 -17.95 -3.61
CA ALA A 380 2.27 -16.72 -3.56
C ALA A 380 3.61 -16.94 -2.85
N ALA A 381 3.58 -17.59 -1.66
CA ALA A 381 4.79 -17.90 -0.91
C ALA A 381 5.76 -18.80 -1.69
N ARG A 382 5.24 -19.86 -2.33
CA ARG A 382 6.07 -20.76 -3.17
C ARG A 382 6.62 -20.07 -4.41
N PHE A 383 5.86 -19.16 -5.01
CA PHE A 383 6.33 -18.38 -6.15
C PHE A 383 7.44 -17.41 -5.76
N ALA A 384 7.30 -16.69 -4.64
CA ALA A 384 8.37 -15.86 -4.10
C ALA A 384 9.61 -16.67 -3.73
N LEU A 385 9.45 -17.86 -3.12
CA LEU A 385 10.57 -18.76 -2.85
C LEU A 385 11.28 -19.16 -4.15
N ALA A 386 10.54 -19.51 -5.20
CA ALA A 386 11.10 -19.85 -6.50
C ALA A 386 11.80 -18.64 -7.15
N MET A 387 11.26 -17.42 -7.02
CA MET A 387 11.94 -16.20 -7.45
C MET A 387 13.27 -16.00 -6.74
N MET A 388 13.30 -16.17 -5.42
CA MET A 388 14.54 -16.05 -4.65
C MET A 388 15.56 -17.13 -5.03
N GLN A 389 15.12 -18.37 -5.28
CA GLN A 389 16.00 -19.45 -5.73
C GLN A 389 16.57 -19.20 -7.14
N GLU A 390 15.77 -18.64 -8.05
CA GLU A 390 16.20 -18.25 -9.39
C GLU A 390 17.21 -17.10 -9.36
N LEU A 391 17.12 -16.21 -8.37
CA LEU A 391 18.10 -15.15 -8.12
C LEU A 391 19.36 -15.72 -7.47
N ASP A 392 19.21 -16.62 -6.50
CA ASP A 392 20.31 -17.26 -5.77
C ASP A 392 21.25 -18.05 -6.70
N ALA A 393 20.70 -18.61 -7.78
CA ALA A 393 21.46 -19.33 -8.80
C ALA A 393 22.21 -18.42 -9.80
N GLN A 394 22.03 -17.09 -9.75
CA GLN A 394 22.73 -16.14 -10.60
C GLN A 394 24.06 -15.74 -9.93
N ASN A 395 25.17 -16.22 -10.50
CA ASN A 395 26.53 -15.86 -10.10
C ASN A 395 27.00 -14.55 -10.73
#